data_AF-A0A7V0QIH5-F1
#
_entry.id   AF-A0A7V0QIH5-F1
#
_cell.length_a   1.000
_cell.length_b   1.000
_cell.length_c   1.000
_cell.angle_alpha   90.00
_cell.angle_beta   90.00
_cell.angle_gamma   90.00
#
_symmetry.space_group_name_H-M   'P 1'
#
loop_
_entity.id
_entity.type
_entity.pdbx_description
1 polymer ?
#
loop_
_entity_poly.entity_id
_entity_poly.type
_entity_poly.pdbx_seq_one_letter_code
_entity_poly.pdbx_strand_id
1 'polypeptide(L)'
;MKPGVISKGVKKRFEEIETVDHYDGIWCCASLLHVPFSDLPETMIKLERALRPGGIWYISFKYGNVERKEAGRHFTDLNEKSLKQLVAEMDHVNLQTMWITDDVHPKRSGKWLNALLRKEAYMN
;
A
#
# COMPACT_ATOMS: atom_id res chain seq x y z
N MET A 1 -16.85 22.32 -26.27
CA MET A 1 -17.45 21.33 -25.34
C MET A 1 -16.30 20.82 -24.46
N LYS A 2 -16.30 21.08 -23.14
CA LYS A 2 -15.24 20.57 -22.25
C LYS A 2 -15.50 19.09 -21.97
N PRO A 3 -14.52 18.18 -22.07
CA PRO A 3 -14.71 16.79 -21.66
C PRO A 3 -15.05 16.76 -20.16
N GLY A 4 -16.26 16.36 -19.83
CA GLY A 4 -16.66 16.11 -18.45
C GLY A 4 -16.09 14.77 -18.01
N VAL A 5 -15.26 14.77 -16.96
CA VAL A 5 -14.87 13.53 -16.28
C VAL A 5 -15.99 13.21 -15.28
N ILE A 6 -16.79 12.18 -15.57
CA ILE A 6 -17.68 11.57 -14.58
C ILE A 6 -16.86 10.48 -13.89
N SER A 7 -16.42 10.69 -12.65
CA SER A 7 -15.90 9.61 -11.81
C SER A 7 -17.00 9.15 -10.84
N LYS A 8 -17.40 7.88 -10.94
CA LYS A 8 -18.18 7.23 -9.88
C LYS A 8 -17.17 6.66 -8.87
N GLY A 9 -17.04 7.29 -7.71
CA GLY A 9 -16.23 6.75 -6.60
C GLY A 9 -16.99 5.62 -5.88
N VAL A 10 -16.29 4.54 -5.55
CA VAL A 10 -16.79 3.46 -4.70
C VAL A 10 -16.00 3.48 -3.38
N LYS A 11 -16.71 3.47 -2.24
CA LYS A 11 -16.09 3.41 -0.90
C LYS A 11 -16.21 1.99 -0.36
N LYS A 12 -15.07 1.38 -0.02
CA LYS A 12 -14.97 0.03 0.55
C LYS A 12 -13.86 -0.04 1.60
N ARG A 13 -13.97 -0.95 2.56
CA ARG A 13 -12.85 -1.37 3.41
C ARG A 13 -11.92 -2.31 2.63
N PHE A 14 -10.69 -2.50 3.09
CA PHE A 14 -9.75 -3.41 2.44
C PHE A 14 -10.28 -4.85 2.39
N GLU A 15 -10.95 -5.27 3.47
CA GLU A 15 -11.55 -6.61 3.56
C GLU A 15 -12.68 -6.85 2.53
N GLU A 16 -13.27 -5.79 1.97
CA GLU A 16 -14.39 -5.84 1.01
C GLU A 16 -13.91 -5.82 -0.46
N ILE A 17 -12.59 -5.83 -0.68
CA ILE A 17 -11.99 -5.88 -2.01
C ILE A 17 -11.95 -7.33 -2.49
N GLU A 18 -12.85 -7.65 -3.42
CA GLU A 18 -12.96 -8.96 -4.07
C GLU A 18 -12.62 -8.91 -5.57
N THR A 19 -12.27 -7.73 -6.08
CA THR A 19 -11.92 -7.54 -7.50
C THR A 19 -10.64 -8.28 -7.85
N VAL A 20 -10.57 -8.84 -9.05
CA VAL A 20 -9.38 -9.50 -9.60
C VAL A 20 -8.97 -8.80 -10.88
N ASP A 21 -7.67 -8.54 -11.05
CA ASP A 21 -7.05 -7.94 -12.25
C ASP A 21 -7.84 -6.74 -12.81
N HIS A 22 -8.25 -5.85 -11.91
CA HIS A 22 -9.12 -4.73 -12.25
C HIS A 22 -8.35 -3.43 -12.44
N TYR A 23 -7.36 -3.19 -11.58
CA TYR A 23 -6.66 -1.91 -11.54
C TYR A 23 -5.29 -2.00 -12.21
N ASP A 24 -4.97 -1.03 -13.08
CA ASP A 24 -3.62 -0.87 -13.63
C ASP A 24 -2.64 -0.29 -12.60
N GLY A 25 -3.18 0.36 -11.55
CA GLY A 25 -2.39 0.86 -10.44
C GLY A 25 -3.19 1.00 -9.14
N ILE A 26 -2.50 0.82 -8.02
CA ILE A 26 -3.04 1.04 -6.67
C ILE A 26 -2.15 2.06 -5.94
N TRP A 27 -2.78 3.04 -5.28
CA TRP A 27 -2.07 4.08 -4.52
C TRP A 27 -2.53 4.09 -3.06
N CYS A 28 -1.73 3.50 -2.17
CA CYS A 28 -2.00 3.40 -0.74
C CYS A 28 -1.13 4.39 0.06
N CYS A 29 -1.37 5.68 -0.12
CA CYS A 29 -0.65 6.73 0.60
C CYS A 29 -1.14 6.86 2.04
N ALA A 30 -0.32 6.41 2.99
CA ALA A 30 -0.65 6.42 4.41
C ALA A 30 -2.02 5.80 4.73
N SER A 31 -2.40 4.74 4.01
CA SER A 31 -3.68 4.03 4.22
C SER A 31 -3.49 2.69 4.95
N LEU A 32 -2.49 1.90 4.54
CA LEU A 32 -2.25 0.56 5.08
C LEU A 32 -1.67 0.56 6.49
N LEU A 33 -1.03 1.65 6.94
CA LEU A 33 -0.55 1.74 8.33
C LEU A 33 -1.66 1.64 9.37
N HIS A 34 -2.93 1.72 8.98
CA HIS A 34 -4.07 1.51 9.87
C HIS A 34 -4.48 0.04 10.03
N VAL A 35 -3.77 -0.88 9.40
CA VAL A 35 -3.96 -2.34 9.50
C VAL A 35 -2.92 -2.92 10.46
N PRO A 36 -3.30 -3.78 11.42
CA PRO A 36 -2.34 -4.49 12.27
C PRO A 36 -1.30 -5.26 11.46
N PHE A 37 -0.06 -5.34 11.96
CA PHE A 37 1.01 -6.04 11.25
C PHE A 37 0.65 -7.49 10.93
N SER A 38 -0.07 -8.16 11.84
CA SER A 38 -0.58 -9.53 11.65
C SER A 38 -1.54 -9.68 10.47
N ASP A 39 -2.26 -8.62 10.12
CA ASP A 39 -3.34 -8.64 9.14
C ASP A 39 -2.88 -8.03 7.79
N LEU A 40 -1.69 -7.42 7.77
CA LEU A 40 -1.09 -6.85 6.57
C LEU A 40 -0.86 -7.89 5.47
N PRO A 41 -0.33 -9.10 5.72
CA PRO A 41 -0.14 -10.09 4.66
C PRO A 41 -1.42 -10.39 3.90
N GLU A 42 -2.51 -10.74 4.59
CA GLU A 42 -3.80 -11.05 3.95
C GLU A 42 -4.36 -9.83 3.21
N THR A 43 -4.27 -8.65 3.82
CA THR A 43 -4.73 -7.39 3.20
C THR A 43 -3.96 -7.09 1.93
N MET A 44 -2.64 -7.30 1.94
CA MET A 44 -1.78 -7.02 0.80
C MET A 44 -2.00 -8.02 -0.34
N ILE A 45 -2.22 -9.30 -0.04
CA ILE A 45 -2.58 -10.32 -1.04
C ILE A 45 -3.91 -9.98 -1.74
N LYS A 46 -4.91 -9.44 -1.03
CA LYS A 46 -6.16 -8.95 -1.66
C LYS A 46 -5.90 -7.82 -2.65
N LEU A 47 -5.00 -6.90 -2.32
CA LEU A 47 -4.62 -5.79 -3.20
C LEU A 47 -3.79 -6.26 -4.40
N GLU A 48 -2.87 -7.21 -4.21
CA GLU A 48 -2.15 -7.90 -5.29
C GLU A 48 -3.12 -8.55 -6.28
N ARG A 49 -4.13 -9.27 -5.78
CA ARG A 49 -5.15 -9.90 -6.62
C ARG A 49 -5.94 -8.88 -7.44
N ALA A 50 -6.25 -7.73 -6.85
CA ALA A 50 -6.97 -6.65 -7.53
C ALA A 50 -6.14 -5.93 -8.60
N LEU A 51 -4.82 -5.96 -8.49
CA LEU A 51 -3.90 -5.34 -9.45
C LEU A 51 -3.75 -6.21 -10.70
N ARG A 52 -3.80 -5.61 -11.88
CA ARG A 52 -3.53 -6.30 -13.14
C ARG A 52 -2.06 -6.75 -13.24
N PRO A 53 -1.77 -7.82 -14.00
CA PRO A 53 -0.40 -8.17 -14.37
C PRO A 53 0.34 -6.97 -14.96
N GLY A 54 1.56 -6.73 -14.50
CA GLY A 54 2.36 -5.57 -14.87
C GLY A 54 1.97 -4.25 -14.18
N GLY A 55 0.89 -4.23 -13.40
CA GLY A 55 0.38 -3.05 -12.70
C GLY A 55 1.30 -2.57 -11.57
N ILE A 56 1.17 -1.28 -11.24
CA ILE A 56 2.05 -0.58 -10.28
C ILE A 56 1.33 -0.32 -8.96
N TRP A 57 2.02 -0.53 -7.85
CA TRP A 57 1.46 -0.30 -6.53
C TRP A 57 2.39 0.53 -5.67
N TYR A 58 1.93 1.73 -5.31
CA TYR A 58 2.62 2.57 -4.35
C TYR A 58 2.06 2.38 -2.95
N ILE A 59 2.95 2.29 -1.97
CA ILE A 59 2.61 2.23 -0.55
C ILE A 59 3.48 3.21 0.25
N SER A 60 2.93 3.74 1.34
CA SER A 60 3.71 4.45 2.34
C SER A 60 3.27 4.18 3.76
N PHE A 61 4.26 4.07 4.64
CA PHE A 61 4.12 3.84 6.08
C PHE A 61 4.95 4.86 6.84
N LYS A 62 4.59 5.12 8.10
CA LYS A 62 5.52 5.80 9.00
C LYS A 62 6.77 4.92 9.14
N TYR A 63 7.94 5.53 9.08
CA TYR A 63 9.20 4.82 9.19
C TYR A 63 9.48 4.44 10.65
N GLY A 64 9.69 3.15 10.91
CA GLY A 64 9.98 2.65 12.25
C GLY A 64 9.66 1.16 12.41
N ASN A 65 9.40 0.75 13.63
CA ASN A 65 9.08 -0.64 14.01
C ASN A 65 8.07 -0.68 15.18
N VAL A 66 7.25 0.37 15.31
CA VAL A 66 6.32 0.56 16.42
C VAL A 66 4.90 0.27 15.94
N GLU A 67 4.18 -0.48 16.75
CA GLU A 67 2.75 -0.69 16.59
C GLU A 67 1.99 -0.05 17.76
N ARG A 68 0.95 0.72 17.48
CA ARG A 68 0.20 1.47 18.51
C ARG A 68 -1.23 1.76 18.10
N LYS A 69 -2.07 2.09 19.08
CA LYS A 69 -3.39 2.70 18.87
C LYS A 69 -3.39 4.14 19.37
N GLU A 70 -3.81 5.07 18.53
CA GLU A 70 -3.88 6.49 18.84
C GLU A 70 -5.18 7.08 18.30
N ALA A 71 -5.94 7.79 19.14
CA ALA A 71 -7.23 8.39 18.79
C ALA A 71 -8.19 7.39 18.07
N GLY A 72 -8.27 6.15 18.59
CA GLY A 72 -9.13 5.10 18.05
C GLY A 72 -8.66 4.46 16.74
N ARG A 73 -7.48 4.81 16.22
CA ARG A 73 -6.90 4.23 15.00
C ARG A 73 -5.66 3.42 15.32
N HIS A 74 -5.47 2.33 14.59
CA HIS A 74 -4.24 1.56 14.62
C HIS A 74 -3.15 2.25 13.80
N PHE A 75 -1.89 2.06 14.17
CA PHE A 75 -0.73 2.54 13.46
C PHE A 75 0.36 1.46 13.51
N THR A 76 0.70 0.94 12.34
CA THR A 76 1.80 0.01 12.11
C THR A 76 2.89 0.77 11.37
N ASP A 77 4.01 1.04 12.04
CA ASP A 77 5.17 1.66 11.42
C ASP A 77 6.08 0.57 10.83
N LEU A 78 6.62 0.80 9.63
CA LEU A 78 7.48 -0.16 8.94
C LEU A 78 8.85 0.46 8.62
N ASN A 79 9.86 -0.42 8.59
CA ASN A 79 11.17 -0.17 8.01
C ASN A 79 11.40 -1.11 6.82
N GLU A 80 12.54 -0.97 6.18
CA GLU A 80 12.94 -1.73 5.00
C GLU A 80 12.87 -3.24 5.22
N LYS A 81 13.30 -3.71 6.41
CA LYS A 81 13.29 -5.13 6.75
C LYS A 81 11.86 -5.66 6.85
N SER A 82 11.01 -4.98 7.61
CA SER A 82 9.62 -5.39 7.79
C SER A 82 8.80 -5.31 6.50
N LEU A 83 9.06 -4.31 5.64
CA LEU A 83 8.39 -4.24 4.35
C LEU A 83 8.86 -5.37 3.41
N LYS A 84 10.17 -5.67 3.37
CA LYS A 84 10.69 -6.81 2.60
C LYS A 84 10.10 -8.13 3.08
N GLN A 85 9.89 -8.29 4.38
CA GLN A 85 9.22 -9.47 4.93
C GLN A 85 7.79 -9.59 4.40
N LEU A 86 7.00 -8.52 4.44
CA LEU A 86 5.64 -8.54 3.90
C LEU A 86 5.62 -8.83 2.39
N VAL A 87 6.53 -8.23 1.62
CA VAL A 87 6.65 -8.48 0.16
C VAL A 87 7.03 -9.92 -0.15
N ALA A 88 7.84 -10.56 0.69
CA ALA A 88 8.22 -11.97 0.50
C ALA A 88 7.07 -12.97 0.69
N GLU A 89 5.97 -12.56 1.31
CA GLU A 89 4.75 -13.38 1.47
C GLU A 89 3.79 -13.26 0.26
N MET A 90 4.12 -12.44 -0.73
CA MET A 90 3.35 -12.28 -1.97
C MET A 90 3.96 -13.10 -3.11
N ASP A 91 3.12 -13.64 -3.98
CA ASP A 91 3.54 -14.58 -5.03
C ASP A 91 4.04 -13.89 -6.30
N HIS A 92 3.43 -12.77 -6.67
CA HIS A 92 3.61 -12.14 -7.98
C HIS A 92 3.99 -10.67 -7.89
N VAL A 93 4.40 -10.18 -6.73
CA VAL A 93 4.74 -8.76 -6.54
C VAL A 93 6.21 -8.59 -6.19
N ASN A 94 6.88 -7.71 -6.94
CA ASN A 94 8.27 -7.38 -6.72
C ASN A 94 8.45 -5.94 -6.24
N LEU A 95 9.36 -5.74 -5.29
CA LEU A 95 9.79 -4.42 -4.86
C LEU A 95 10.67 -3.77 -5.93
N GLN A 96 10.19 -2.69 -6.57
CA GLN A 96 10.93 -1.95 -7.58
C GLN A 96 11.89 -0.94 -6.96
N THR A 97 11.38 -0.14 -6.02
CA THR A 97 12.18 0.85 -5.31
C THR A 97 11.60 1.13 -3.93
N MET A 98 12.46 1.57 -3.03
CA MET A 98 12.11 1.91 -1.66
C MET A 98 12.97 3.09 -1.22
N TRP A 99 12.35 4.10 -0.60
CA TRP A 99 13.03 5.31 -0.18
C TRP A 99 12.39 5.93 1.05
N ILE A 100 13.16 6.73 1.77
CA ILE A 100 12.71 7.43 2.97
C ILE A 100 12.60 8.92 2.67
N THR A 101 11.52 9.54 3.12
CA THR A 101 11.34 10.99 3.08
C THR A 101 11.07 11.53 4.47
N ASP A 102 11.43 12.79 4.73
CA ASP A 102 10.97 13.49 5.93
C ASP A 102 9.47 13.81 5.84
N ASP A 103 8.80 13.87 6.99
CA ASP A 103 7.46 14.44 7.07
C ASP A 103 7.52 15.94 6.73
N VAL A 104 6.74 16.35 5.73
CA VAL A 104 6.73 17.75 5.27
C VAL A 104 5.95 18.69 6.18
N HIS A 105 5.19 18.15 7.14
CA HIS A 105 4.36 18.96 8.00
C HIS A 105 5.21 19.61 9.10
N PRO A 106 5.26 20.96 9.19
CA PRO A 106 6.22 21.68 10.03
C PRO A 106 6.07 21.43 11.53
N LYS A 107 4.89 20.97 11.98
CA LYS A 107 4.61 20.64 13.39
C LYS A 107 4.67 19.15 13.71
N ARG A 108 5.03 18.30 12.74
CA ARG A 108 5.21 16.87 12.96
C ARG A 108 6.66 16.55 12.71
N SER A 109 7.22 15.65 13.51
CA SER A 109 8.51 15.04 13.24
C SER A 109 8.26 13.59 12.86
N GLY A 110 9.10 13.08 11.96
CA GLY A 110 8.99 11.70 11.50
C GLY A 110 9.54 11.54 10.10
N LYS A 111 9.67 10.28 9.72
CA LYS A 111 10.06 9.87 8.38
C LYS A 111 9.00 8.94 7.83
N TRP A 112 8.90 8.87 6.52
CA TRP A 112 8.00 7.98 5.79
C TRP A 112 8.81 6.98 5.02
N LEU A 113 8.50 5.70 5.17
CA LEU A 113 8.94 4.66 4.26
C LEU A 113 8.00 4.68 3.06
N ASN A 114 8.56 4.81 1.87
CA ASN A 114 7.84 4.78 0.61
C ASN A 114 8.35 3.60 -0.21
N ALA A 115 7.46 2.95 -0.95
CA ALA A 115 7.86 1.92 -1.89
C ALA A 115 6.98 1.91 -3.14
N LEU A 116 7.61 1.55 -4.25
CA LEU A 116 6.95 1.19 -5.49
C LEU A 116 7.10 -0.32 -5.69
N LEU A 117 5.97 -0.99 -5.79
CA LEU A 117 5.84 -2.42 -6.07
C LEU A 117 5.30 -2.59 -7.49
N ARG A 118 5.59 -3.74 -8.11
CA ARG A 118 5.03 -4.10 -9.41
C ARG A 118 4.59 -5.55 -9.40
N LYS A 119 3.35 -5.81 -9.82
CA LYS A 119 2.91 -7.17 -10.10
C LYS A 119 3.55 -7.65 -11.40
N GLU A 120 4.06 -8.86 -11.40
CA GLU A 120 4.65 -9.48 -12.58
C GLU A 120 3.66 -9.47 -13.74
N ALA A 121 4.16 -9.19 -14.94
CA ALA A 121 3.37 -9.41 -16.14
C ALA A 121 3.35 -10.91 -16.43
N TYR A 122 2.27 -11.41 -17.03
CA TYR A 122 2.31 -12.75 -17.59
C TYR A 122 3.46 -12.84 -18.60
N MET A 123 4.33 -13.82 -18.44
CA MET A 123 5.27 -14.17 -19.49
C MET A 123 4.44 -14.76 -20.64
N ASN A 124 4.47 -14.09 -21.79
CA ASN A 124 3.94 -14.64 -23.04
C ASN A 124 4.89 -15.72 -23.58
#